data_AF-A0A9P7K7E1-F1
#
_entry.id   AF-A0A9P7K7E1-F1
#
_cell.length_a   1.000
_cell.length_b   1.000
_cell.length_c   1.000
_cell.angle_alpha   90.00
_cell.angle_beta   90.00
_cell.angle_gamma   90.00
#
_symmetry.space_group_name_H-M   'P 1'
#
loop_
_entity.id
_entity.type
_entity.pdbx_description
1 polymer ?
#
loop_
_entity_poly.entity_id
_entity_poly.type
_entity_poly.pdbx_seq_one_letter_code
_entity_poly.pdbx_strand_id
1 'polypeptide(L)'
;AHLRRPGHLNIPKLHFLNHYLRAIKLFGSTNNYNTEATERLHIDFAKLAYRATNRKDEYPQMTKWLEHREKILHHSNFISWQDRQRDGALARDMDRWRPSDLSCKLIHKMTRHPSQKAVPITDITSNSYYAATYLLPALARLSLPSSTPLIYPVKLRRPPATSIFLFTVFPSSTKSNAGMSKLAEM
;
A
#
# COMPACT_ATOMS: atom_id res chain seq x y z
N ALA A 1 -59.70 21.09 -33.30
CA ALA A 1 -58.60 20.95 -32.31
C ALA A 1 -58.71 19.58 -31.64
N HIS A 2 -57.82 18.64 -31.96
CA HIS A 2 -57.81 17.29 -31.38
C HIS A 2 -57.09 17.31 -30.02
N LEU A 3 -57.85 17.19 -28.93
CA LEU A 3 -57.30 17.05 -27.59
C LEU A 3 -56.90 15.58 -27.35
N ARG A 4 -55.59 15.31 -27.29
CA ARG A 4 -55.01 14.02 -26.90
C ARG A 4 -55.36 13.74 -25.43
N ARG A 5 -56.01 12.61 -25.13
CA ARG A 5 -56.32 12.17 -23.76
C ARG A 5 -55.02 12.02 -22.93
N PRO A 6 -54.97 12.51 -21.67
CA PRO A 6 -53.79 12.39 -20.80
C PRO A 6 -53.78 11.00 -20.12
N GLY A 7 -53.57 9.94 -20.90
CA GLY A 7 -53.55 8.56 -20.36
C GLY A 7 -52.17 7.93 -20.29
N HIS A 8 -51.26 8.35 -21.16
CA HIS A 8 -49.91 7.78 -21.21
C HIS A 8 -48.96 8.83 -21.80
N LEU A 9 -48.27 9.57 -20.93
CA LEU A 9 -47.12 10.33 -21.38
C LEU A 9 -46.02 9.29 -21.66
N ASN A 10 -45.84 8.92 -22.94
CA ASN A 10 -44.79 8.01 -23.44
C ASN A 10 -43.41 8.67 -23.36
N ILE A 11 -43.08 9.24 -22.21
CA ILE A 11 -41.81 9.86 -21.92
C ILE A 11 -41.14 8.88 -20.95
N PRO A 12 -40.14 8.09 -21.41
CA PRO A 12 -39.47 7.09 -20.57
C PRO A 12 -38.95 7.68 -19.25
N LYS A 13 -38.51 8.95 -19.31
CA LYS A 13 -38.03 9.71 -18.14
C LYS A 13 -39.14 9.99 -17.10
N LEU A 14 -40.39 10.18 -17.55
CA LEU A 14 -41.53 10.38 -16.67
C LEU A 14 -42.02 9.05 -16.07
N HIS A 15 -41.98 7.96 -16.84
CA HIS A 15 -42.29 6.62 -16.34
C HIS A 15 -41.33 6.19 -15.21
N PHE A 16 -40.06 6.57 -15.32
CA PHE A 16 -39.04 6.26 -14.30
C PHE A 16 -39.36 6.84 -12.92
N LEU A 17 -40.14 7.94 -12.82
CA LEU A 17 -40.63 8.51 -11.54
C LEU A 17 -41.35 7.48 -10.67
N ASN A 18 -42.10 6.55 -11.26
CA ASN A 18 -42.81 5.50 -10.54
C ASN A 18 -41.85 4.52 -9.83
N HIS A 19 -40.62 4.39 -10.32
CA HIS A 19 -39.61 3.50 -9.75
C HIS A 19 -38.79 4.15 -8.62
N TYR A 20 -38.69 5.49 -8.56
CA TYR A 20 -37.87 6.15 -7.53
C TYR A 20 -38.36 5.88 -6.11
N LEU A 21 -39.68 5.81 -5.87
CA LEU A 21 -40.22 5.50 -4.54
C LEU A 21 -39.78 4.11 -4.06
N ARG A 22 -39.80 3.12 -4.95
CA ARG A 22 -39.32 1.76 -4.65
C ARG A 22 -37.80 1.74 -4.46
N ALA A 23 -37.07 2.46 -5.32
CA ALA A 23 -35.62 2.55 -5.24
C ALA A 23 -35.15 3.22 -3.93
N ILE A 24 -35.82 4.30 -3.50
CA ILE A 24 -35.47 4.99 -2.25
C ILE A 24 -35.72 4.11 -1.02
N LYS A 25 -36.83 3.37 -1.00
CA LYS A 25 -37.13 2.44 0.09
C LYS A 25 -36.15 1.28 0.17
N LEU A 26 -35.66 0.78 -0.96
CA LEU A 26 -34.79 -0.39 -1.02
C LEU A 26 -33.30 -0.04 -0.91
N PHE A 27 -32.90 1.10 -1.45
CA PHE A 27 -31.50 1.47 -1.63
C PHE A 27 -31.11 2.79 -0.95
N GLY A 28 -32.05 3.51 -0.33
CA GLY A 28 -31.80 4.74 0.40
C GLY A 28 -31.73 5.99 -0.50
N SER A 29 -30.75 6.86 -0.26
CA SER A 29 -30.64 8.13 -0.99
C SER A 29 -30.29 7.91 -2.47
N THR A 30 -30.91 8.68 -3.37
CA THR A 30 -30.67 8.55 -4.81
C THR A 30 -29.39 9.24 -5.30
N ASN A 31 -28.63 9.88 -4.39
CA ASN A 31 -27.44 10.66 -4.74
C ASN A 31 -26.31 9.84 -5.39
N ASN A 32 -26.22 8.54 -5.08
CA ASN A 32 -25.15 7.67 -5.57
C ASN A 32 -25.45 7.00 -6.92
N TYR A 33 -26.65 7.19 -7.48
CA TYR A 33 -27.07 6.54 -8.75
C TYR A 33 -27.02 7.47 -9.96
N ASN A 34 -26.39 8.65 -9.84
CA ASN A 34 -26.21 9.51 -11.00
C ASN A 34 -25.11 8.96 -11.92
N THR A 35 -25.24 9.21 -13.22
CA THR A 35 -24.20 8.88 -14.20
C THR A 35 -23.17 10.00 -14.34
N GLU A 36 -23.27 11.06 -13.55
CA GLU A 36 -22.36 12.20 -13.63
C GLU A 36 -20.93 11.80 -13.29
N ALA A 37 -20.75 10.94 -12.27
CA ALA A 37 -19.44 10.47 -11.87
C ALA A 37 -18.75 9.67 -12.99
N THR A 38 -19.48 8.75 -13.61
CA THR A 38 -18.94 7.93 -14.70
C THR A 38 -18.73 8.72 -15.99
N GLU A 39 -19.59 9.69 -16.30
CA GLU A 39 -19.40 10.59 -17.46
C GLU A 39 -18.17 11.48 -17.26
N ARG A 40 -17.94 12.02 -16.04
CA ARG A 40 -16.72 12.77 -15.72
C ARG A 40 -15.47 11.92 -15.90
N LEU A 41 -15.48 10.67 -15.41
CA LEU A 41 -14.38 9.73 -15.61
C LEU A 41 -14.16 9.38 -17.09
N HIS A 42 -15.23 9.28 -17.88
CA HIS A 42 -15.13 9.02 -19.33
C HIS A 42 -14.41 10.15 -20.08
N ILE A 43 -14.56 11.41 -19.63
CA ILE A 43 -13.81 12.54 -20.20
C ILE A 43 -12.30 12.31 -20.03
N ASP A 44 -11.86 12.00 -18.82
CA ASP A 44 -10.43 11.85 -18.52
C ASP A 44 -9.84 10.56 -19.08
N PHE A 45 -10.55 9.44 -18.96
CA PHE A 45 -10.00 8.13 -19.30
C PHE A 45 -10.20 7.71 -20.75
N ALA A 46 -11.27 8.17 -21.40
CA ALA A 46 -11.52 7.80 -22.80
C ALA A 46 -11.25 8.99 -23.73
N LYS A 47 -11.88 10.15 -23.51
CA LYS A 47 -11.78 11.27 -24.47
C LYS A 47 -10.36 11.85 -24.50
N LEU A 48 -9.73 12.11 -23.35
CA LEU A 48 -8.36 12.62 -23.33
C LEU A 48 -7.34 11.59 -23.81
N ALA A 49 -7.49 10.33 -23.39
CA ALA A 49 -6.61 9.25 -23.84
C ALA A 49 -6.69 9.08 -25.36
N TYR A 50 -7.89 9.02 -25.94
CA TYR A 50 -8.09 8.90 -27.38
C TYR A 50 -7.48 10.08 -28.14
N ARG A 51 -7.67 11.32 -27.65
CA ARG A 51 -7.09 12.53 -28.25
C ARG A 51 -5.56 12.53 -28.25
N ALA A 52 -4.93 11.85 -27.30
CA ALA A 52 -3.47 11.72 -27.23
C ALA A 52 -2.90 10.63 -28.14
N THR A 53 -3.73 9.82 -28.79
CA THR A 53 -3.29 8.75 -29.70
C THR A 53 -3.21 9.21 -31.15
N ASN A 54 -2.54 8.40 -31.98
CA ASN A 54 -2.54 8.57 -33.44
C ASN A 54 -3.80 7.99 -34.13
N ARG A 55 -4.83 7.58 -33.35
CA ARG A 55 -6.09 7.00 -33.84
C ARG A 55 -5.94 5.78 -34.77
N LYS A 56 -4.83 5.05 -34.62
CA LYS A 56 -4.55 3.80 -35.31
C LYS A 56 -4.13 2.79 -34.26
N ASP A 57 -4.88 1.71 -34.10
CA ASP A 57 -4.70 0.76 -33.00
C ASP A 57 -4.65 1.49 -31.64
N GLU A 58 -5.76 2.16 -31.34
CA GLU A 58 -5.87 3.12 -30.24
C GLU A 58 -5.85 2.47 -28.87
N TYR A 59 -6.39 1.26 -28.69
CA TYR A 59 -6.55 0.64 -27.37
C TYR A 59 -5.21 0.47 -26.62
N PRO A 60 -4.15 -0.11 -27.23
CA PRO A 60 -2.85 -0.20 -26.56
C PRO A 60 -2.24 1.17 -26.24
N GLN A 61 -2.46 2.17 -27.11
CA GLN A 61 -1.95 3.52 -26.92
C GLN A 61 -2.67 4.26 -25.78
N MET A 62 -4.00 4.11 -25.69
CA MET A 62 -4.82 4.65 -24.61
C MET A 62 -4.42 4.04 -23.27
N THR A 63 -4.22 2.71 -23.21
CA THR A 63 -3.77 2.03 -22.00
C THR A 63 -2.39 2.53 -21.56
N LYS A 64 -1.43 2.60 -22.49
CA LYS A 64 -0.08 3.11 -22.19
C LYS A 64 -0.10 4.57 -21.74
N TRP A 65 -0.98 5.39 -22.31
CA TRP A 65 -1.18 6.78 -21.89
C TRP A 65 -1.73 6.87 -20.46
N LEU A 66 -2.72 6.03 -20.12
CA LEU A 66 -3.28 5.95 -18.77
C LEU A 66 -2.24 5.52 -17.74
N GLU A 67 -1.47 4.46 -18.01
CA GLU A 67 -0.40 3.99 -17.13
C GLU A 67 0.64 5.08 -16.86
N HIS A 68 1.00 5.86 -17.89
CA HIS A 68 1.95 6.96 -17.73
C HIS A 68 1.38 8.06 -16.82
N ARG A 69 0.11 8.41 -17.01
CA ARG A 69 -0.57 9.43 -16.21
C ARG A 69 -0.72 9.01 -14.74
N GLU A 70 -1.01 7.74 -14.49
CA GLU A 70 -1.04 7.17 -13.14
C GLU A 70 0.34 7.23 -12.46
N LYS A 71 1.41 6.88 -13.18
CA LYS A 71 2.79 6.98 -12.65
C LYS A 71 3.16 8.43 -12.32
N ILE A 72 2.79 9.39 -13.16
CA ILE A 72 3.03 10.82 -12.91
C ILE A 72 2.27 11.27 -11.66
N LEU A 73 1.00 10.92 -11.53
CA LEU A 73 0.19 11.25 -10.35
C LEU A 73 0.75 10.64 -9.07
N HIS A 74 1.18 9.38 -9.13
CA HIS A 74 1.82 8.71 -8.00
C HIS A 74 3.13 9.41 -7.61
N HIS A 75 3.93 9.78 -8.61
CA HIS A 75 5.18 10.51 -8.39
C HIS A 75 4.93 11.91 -7.81
N SER A 76 3.96 12.67 -8.32
CA SER A 76 3.63 14.00 -7.77
C SER A 76 3.15 13.90 -6.33
N ASN A 77 2.37 12.86 -6.01
CA ASN A 77 1.96 12.59 -4.63
C ASN A 77 3.16 12.28 -3.74
N PHE A 78 4.10 11.47 -4.21
CA PHE A 78 5.34 11.18 -3.51
C PHE A 78 6.20 12.44 -3.26
N ILE A 79 6.40 13.29 -4.26
CA ILE A 79 7.13 14.56 -4.11
C ILE A 79 6.43 15.45 -3.09
N SER A 80 5.10 15.62 -3.19
CA SER A 80 4.34 16.42 -2.24
C SER A 80 4.46 15.89 -0.80
N TRP A 81 4.53 14.55 -0.63
CA TRP A 81 4.75 13.94 0.67
C TRP A 81 6.15 14.25 1.18
N GLN A 82 7.17 14.14 0.34
CA GLN A 82 8.55 14.43 0.71
C GLN A 82 8.73 15.92 1.08
N ASP A 83 8.09 16.83 0.37
CA ASP A 83 8.15 18.27 0.67
C ASP A 83 7.47 18.57 2.00
N ARG A 84 6.28 18.00 2.26
CA ARG A 84 5.65 18.05 3.60
C ARG A 84 6.54 17.50 4.71
N GLN A 85 7.35 16.49 4.43
CA GLN A 85 8.33 15.97 5.38
C GLN A 85 9.53 16.92 5.57
N ARG A 86 9.95 17.66 4.54
CA ARG A 86 11.03 18.65 4.65
C ARG A 86 10.56 19.89 5.40
N ASP A 87 9.42 20.43 5.04
CA ASP A 87 8.81 21.60 5.70
C ASP A 87 8.38 21.24 7.13
N GLY A 88 7.81 20.04 7.28
CA GLY A 88 7.52 19.44 8.57
C GLY A 88 8.77 19.17 9.40
N ALA A 89 9.99 19.10 8.86
CA ALA A 89 11.20 18.97 9.68
C ALA A 89 11.45 20.19 10.57
N LEU A 90 10.98 21.38 10.16
CA LEU A 90 10.99 22.60 10.97
C LEU A 90 9.80 22.67 11.94
N ALA A 91 8.71 21.95 11.67
CA ALA A 91 7.53 21.82 12.55
C ALA A 91 7.57 20.56 13.45
N ARG A 92 8.52 19.65 13.23
CA ARG A 92 8.61 18.31 13.85
C ARG A 92 9.06 18.31 15.30
N ASP A 93 9.29 19.47 15.89
CA ASP A 93 9.41 19.56 17.34
C ASP A 93 8.04 19.48 18.05
N MET A 94 6.93 19.79 17.37
CA MET A 94 5.60 19.86 18.02
C MET A 94 4.58 18.80 17.62
N ASP A 95 4.65 18.19 16.43
CA ASP A 95 3.71 17.11 16.05
C ASP A 95 4.43 15.96 15.34
N ARG A 96 5.23 15.23 16.13
CA ARG A 96 5.63 13.87 15.75
C ARG A 96 4.36 13.03 15.69
N TRP A 97 3.79 12.84 14.49
CA TRP A 97 2.86 11.75 14.22
C TRP A 97 3.54 10.46 14.66
N ARG A 98 3.24 10.04 15.89
CA ARG A 98 3.52 8.70 16.36
C ARG A 98 2.43 7.86 15.69
N PRO A 99 2.78 6.77 15.00
CA PRO A 99 1.79 5.77 14.64
C PRO A 99 0.97 5.51 15.90
N SER A 100 -0.36 5.54 15.79
CA SER A 100 -1.22 5.04 16.85
C SER A 100 -0.81 3.59 17.06
N ASP A 101 0.02 3.42 18.08
CA ASP A 101 0.40 2.16 18.66
C ASP A 101 1.42 1.29 17.89
N LEU A 102 2.69 1.44 18.26
CA LEU A 102 3.65 0.33 18.26
C LEU A 102 3.21 -0.83 19.18
N SER A 103 2.08 -0.75 19.90
CA SER A 103 1.38 -1.88 20.52
C SER A 103 0.37 -2.59 19.60
N CYS A 104 0.59 -2.50 18.28
CA CYS A 104 0.56 -3.76 17.54
C CYS A 104 1.64 -4.67 18.15
N LYS A 105 1.26 -5.34 19.25
CA LYS A 105 2.05 -6.31 20.01
C LYS A 105 2.60 -7.21 18.92
N LEU A 106 3.90 -7.11 18.64
CA LEU A 106 4.53 -7.97 17.66
C LEU A 106 4.46 -9.38 18.24
N ILE A 107 3.34 -10.08 18.03
CA ILE A 107 3.15 -11.46 18.46
C ILE A 107 3.99 -12.26 17.46
N HIS A 108 5.28 -12.35 17.76
CA HIS A 108 6.20 -13.22 17.08
C HIS A 108 5.78 -14.66 17.41
N LYS A 109 4.96 -15.26 16.54
CA LYS A 109 4.55 -16.66 16.67
C LYS A 109 5.73 -17.54 16.26
N MET A 110 6.50 -17.97 17.25
CA MET A 110 7.55 -18.98 17.08
C MET A 110 7.01 -20.39 17.31
N THR A 111 7.61 -21.37 16.64
CA THR A 111 7.29 -22.78 16.85
C THR A 111 7.65 -23.17 18.28
N ARG A 112 6.69 -23.73 19.04
CA ARG A 112 6.91 -24.15 20.44
C ARG A 112 8.02 -25.19 20.57
N HIS A 113 8.20 -26.01 19.53
CA HIS A 113 9.20 -27.06 19.44
C HIS A 113 9.88 -27.03 18.05
N PRO A 114 10.85 -26.14 17.81
CA PRO A 114 11.52 -26.10 16.51
C PRO A 114 12.48 -27.28 16.36
N SER A 115 12.66 -27.76 15.13
CA SER A 115 13.59 -28.86 14.81
C SER A 115 15.05 -28.53 15.15
N GLN A 116 15.42 -27.25 15.07
CA GLN A 116 16.72 -26.72 15.50
C GLN A 116 16.47 -25.48 16.35
N LYS A 117 17.06 -25.39 17.55
CA LYS A 117 16.84 -24.29 18.52
C LYS A 117 17.48 -22.97 18.08
N ALA A 118 18.51 -23.06 17.25
CA ALA A 118 19.25 -21.92 16.76
C ALA A 118 19.95 -22.35 15.46
N VAL A 119 19.95 -21.49 14.44
CA VAL A 119 20.58 -21.77 13.15
C VAL A 119 21.63 -20.69 12.88
N PRO A 120 22.88 -21.08 12.55
CA PRO A 120 23.91 -20.10 12.21
C PRO A 120 23.60 -19.45 10.86
N ILE A 121 24.00 -18.19 10.71
CA ILE A 121 23.73 -17.38 9.50
C ILE A 121 24.36 -18.02 8.24
N THR A 122 25.46 -18.75 8.40
CA THR A 122 26.13 -19.50 7.33
C THR A 122 25.22 -20.57 6.73
N ASP A 123 24.45 -21.27 7.56
CA ASP A 123 23.55 -22.34 7.14
C ASP A 123 22.25 -21.77 6.56
N ILE A 124 21.85 -20.59 7.03
CA ILE A 124 20.71 -19.85 6.49
C ILE A 124 21.03 -19.37 5.05
N THR A 125 22.26 -18.90 4.83
CA THR A 125 22.69 -18.32 3.54
C THR A 125 23.17 -19.38 2.55
N SER A 126 23.57 -20.57 3.03
CA SER A 126 24.07 -21.64 2.16
C SER A 126 22.97 -22.21 1.26
N ASN A 127 23.35 -22.49 0.02
CA ASN A 127 22.43 -22.96 -1.01
C ASN A 127 21.99 -24.43 -0.82
N SER A 128 22.64 -25.16 0.09
CA SER A 128 22.36 -26.56 0.39
C SER A 128 21.32 -26.77 1.49
N TYR A 129 20.98 -25.73 2.27
CA TYR A 129 20.02 -25.81 3.36
C TYR A 129 18.83 -24.87 3.13
N TYR A 130 18.91 -23.62 3.60
CA TYR A 130 17.77 -22.69 3.57
C TYR A 130 17.80 -21.71 2.39
N ALA A 131 18.95 -21.55 1.72
CA ALA A 131 19.13 -20.73 0.52
C ALA A 131 18.63 -19.26 0.65
N ALA A 132 18.60 -18.71 1.88
CA ALA A 132 18.09 -17.38 2.16
C ALA A 132 19.14 -16.29 1.87
N THR A 133 19.55 -16.22 0.60
CA THR A 133 20.61 -15.33 0.11
C THR A 133 20.29 -13.83 0.24
N TYR A 134 19.00 -13.47 0.35
CA TYR A 134 18.54 -12.09 0.48
C TYR A 134 18.46 -11.59 1.93
N LEU A 135 18.60 -12.48 2.92
CA LEU A 135 18.42 -12.12 4.34
C LEU A 135 19.49 -11.14 4.83
N LEU A 136 20.76 -11.42 4.51
CA LEU A 136 21.89 -10.54 4.87
C LEU A 136 21.81 -9.16 4.19
N PRO A 137 21.58 -9.06 2.86
CA PRO A 137 21.35 -7.78 2.20
C PRO A 137 20.16 -6.97 2.77
N ALA A 138 19.08 -7.66 3.20
CA ALA A 138 17.92 -7.00 3.78
C ALA A 138 18.23 -6.44 5.19
N LEU A 139 18.91 -7.21 6.04
CA LEU A 139 19.34 -6.74 7.36
C LEU A 139 20.31 -5.56 7.27
N ALA A 140 21.22 -5.57 6.31
CA ALA A 140 22.13 -4.46 6.07
C ALA A 140 21.41 -3.15 5.68
N ARG A 141 20.26 -3.25 4.98
CA ARG A 141 19.42 -2.08 4.66
C ARG A 141 18.68 -1.54 5.88
N LEU A 142 18.33 -2.41 6.83
CA LEU A 142 17.62 -2.04 8.05
C LEU A 142 18.54 -1.37 9.08
N SER A 143 19.82 -1.77 9.14
CA SER A 143 20.80 -1.19 10.08
C SER A 143 21.35 0.17 9.64
N LEU A 144 21.11 0.60 8.41
CA LEU A 144 21.53 1.91 7.90
C LEU A 144 20.55 3.01 8.36
N PRO A 145 21.05 4.11 8.97
CA PRO A 145 20.22 5.27 9.28
C PRO A 145 19.53 5.82 8.02
N SER A 146 18.25 6.18 8.13
CA SER A 146 17.38 6.66 7.04
C SER A 146 17.86 7.93 6.30
N SER A 147 19.02 8.47 6.67
CA SER A 147 19.64 9.68 6.09
C SER A 147 20.62 9.40 4.95
N THR A 148 20.89 8.14 4.59
CA THR A 148 21.72 7.84 3.40
C THR A 148 20.84 7.84 2.15
N PRO A 149 20.99 8.80 1.22
CA PRO A 149 20.29 8.74 -0.06
C PRO A 149 20.71 7.47 -0.80
N LEU A 150 19.73 6.75 -1.35
CA LEU A 150 19.89 5.52 -2.13
C LEU A 150 20.60 5.80 -3.47
N ILE A 151 21.86 6.23 -3.45
CA ILE A 151 22.69 6.44 -4.64
C ILE A 151 23.39 5.13 -5.03
N TYR A 152 22.74 3.95 -4.90
CA TYR A 152 23.31 2.71 -5.44
C TYR A 152 22.20 1.71 -5.83
N PRO A 153 21.49 1.92 -6.95
CA PRO A 153 20.93 0.77 -7.65
C PRO A 153 22.11 0.07 -8.33
N VAL A 154 22.17 -1.26 -8.28
CA VAL A 154 23.23 -2.10 -8.88
C VAL A 154 24.41 -2.40 -7.95
N LYS A 155 24.30 -3.59 -7.32
CA LYS A 155 25.41 -4.54 -7.11
C LYS A 155 26.30 -4.40 -5.88
N LEU A 156 25.70 -4.34 -4.69
CA LEU A 156 26.32 -4.97 -3.52
C LEU A 156 25.91 -6.45 -3.48
N ARG A 157 26.51 -7.25 -4.37
CA ARG A 157 26.45 -8.73 -4.34
C ARG A 157 27.25 -9.31 -3.16
N ARG A 158 27.98 -8.46 -2.42
CA ARG A 158 28.69 -8.80 -1.18
C ARG A 158 28.53 -7.65 -0.20
N PRO A 159 28.17 -7.91 1.08
CA PRO A 159 28.23 -6.88 2.11
C PRO A 159 29.69 -6.40 2.23
N PRO A 160 29.94 -5.11 2.51
CA PRO A 160 31.28 -4.65 2.85
C PRO A 160 31.78 -5.43 4.08
N ALA A 161 33.06 -5.82 4.07
CA ALA A 161 33.70 -6.70 5.06
C ALA A 161 33.68 -6.17 6.52
N THR A 162 33.08 -5.01 6.76
CA THR A 162 33.07 -4.27 8.02
C THR A 162 31.70 -4.16 8.68
N SER A 163 30.65 -4.81 8.17
CA SER A 163 29.37 -4.91 8.91
C SER A 163 29.48 -6.01 9.95
N ILE A 164 30.03 -5.67 11.12
CA ILE A 164 30.04 -6.54 12.30
C ILE A 164 28.59 -6.67 12.79
N PHE A 165 27.89 -7.69 12.31
CA PHE A 165 26.60 -8.09 12.87
C PHE A 165 26.87 -8.73 14.24
N LEU A 166 26.33 -8.15 15.30
CA LEU A 166 26.48 -8.62 16.68
C LEU A 166 25.77 -9.95 16.99
N PHE A 167 25.10 -10.56 15.99
CA PHE A 167 24.41 -11.83 16.13
C PHE A 167 24.94 -12.82 15.10
N THR A 168 25.58 -13.88 15.57
CA THR A 168 26.10 -14.99 14.76
C THR A 168 25.06 -16.10 14.56
N VAL A 169 23.99 -16.09 15.36
CA VAL A 169 22.98 -17.15 15.45
C VAL A 169 21.59 -16.56 15.61
N PHE A 170 20.61 -17.04 14.84
CA PHE A 170 19.21 -16.69 15.01
C PHE A 170 18.49 -17.73 15.88
N PRO A 171 17.88 -17.33 17.02
CA PRO A 171 17.08 -18.23 17.85
C PRO A 171 15.72 -18.49 17.20
N SER A 172 15.28 -19.75 17.20
CA SER A 172 14.00 -20.19 16.61
C SER A 172 12.92 -20.46 17.66
N SER A 173 13.23 -20.33 18.95
CA SER A 173 12.31 -20.55 20.07
C SER A 173 12.67 -19.70 21.28
N THR A 174 11.66 -19.07 21.86
CA THR A 174 11.73 -18.41 23.16
C THR A 174 11.33 -19.40 24.24
N LYS A 175 12.28 -19.94 25.01
CA LYS A 175 11.93 -20.57 26.29
C LYS A 175 11.67 -19.44 27.29
N SER A 176 10.40 -19.19 27.63
CA SER A 176 10.09 -18.41 28.83
C SER A 176 10.38 -19.28 30.06
N ASN A 177 11.55 -19.12 30.66
CA ASN A 177 11.79 -19.63 32.01
C ASN A 177 11.01 -18.74 32.99
N ALA A 178 9.77 -19.12 33.28
CA ALA A 178 9.10 -18.72 34.50
C ALA A 178 9.73 -19.52 35.65
N GLY A 179 10.61 -18.88 36.42
CA GLY A 179 11.31 -19.52 37.52
C GLY A 179 12.08 -18.54 38.38
N MET A 180 11.43 -18.10 39.46
CA MET A 180 11.99 -17.79 40.79
C MET A 180 13.05 -16.67 40.91
N SER A 181 12.61 -15.50 41.40
CA SER A 181 13.20 -14.93 42.62
C SER A 181 12.15 -14.15 43.42
N LYS A 182 11.90 -14.68 44.61
CA LYS A 182 11.25 -14.06 45.78
C LYS A 182 12.22 -13.03 46.39
N LEU A 183 11.69 -12.11 47.22
CA LEU A 183 12.36 -11.03 48.02
C LEU A 183 12.47 -9.69 47.28
N ALA A 184 12.10 -8.51 47.79
CA ALA A 184 11.68 -8.01 49.10
C ALA A 184 10.76 -6.78 48.85
N GLU A 185 9.60 -6.61 49.49
CA GLU A 185 9.40 -5.94 50.78
C GLU A 185 9.99 -4.51 50.87
N MET A 186 9.17 -3.52 50.50
CA MET A 186 8.82 -2.30 51.24
C MET A 186 7.73 -1.54 50.49
#